data_AF-A0A0N1HSR8-F1
#
_entry.id   AF-A0A0N1HSR8-F1
#
_cell.length_a   1.000
_cell.length_b   1.000
_cell.length_c   1.000
_cell.angle_alpha   90.00
_cell.angle_beta   90.00
_cell.angle_gamma   90.00
#
_symmetry.space_group_name_H-M   'P 1'
#
loop_
_entity.id
_entity.type
_entity.pdbx_description
1 polymer ?
#
loop_
_entity_poly.entity_id
_entity_poly.type
_entity_poly.pdbx_seq_one_letter_code
_entity_poly.pdbx_strand_id
1 'polypeptide(L)'
;MSCAASLRSRRSGSARTAGFRVVVLVALLCLLLQYAAPAMAKDCVVKGPGNMIAWKHDQGSFQCINCFSASGDALKKGTGRRQWNEYDRDRRLLNSFTEGSREGAQLVLHDEARDVFLLLRPDLCGIRTGKEQNFRQLYGGTFMSVIDCT
;
A
#
# COMPACT_ATOMS: atom_id res chain seq x y z
N MET A 1 65.63 -55.87 -52.82
CA MET A 1 65.60 -54.47 -53.29
C MET A 1 64.15 -54.02 -53.39
N SER A 2 63.84 -52.82 -52.90
CA SER A 2 62.52 -52.14 -52.89
C SER A 2 61.45 -52.78 -51.99
N CYS A 3 60.55 -52.08 -51.29
CA CYS A 3 60.18 -50.67 -51.19
C CYS A 3 59.39 -50.49 -49.87
N ALA A 4 59.71 -49.48 -49.06
CA ALA A 4 58.88 -48.28 -48.83
C ALA A 4 57.80 -48.38 -47.72
N ALA A 5 57.86 -47.36 -46.85
CA ALA A 5 57.00 -47.05 -45.71
C ALA A 5 55.56 -46.64 -46.08
N SER A 6 54.64 -46.71 -45.11
CA SER A 6 53.62 -45.66 -44.96
C SER A 6 52.94 -45.68 -43.58
N LEU A 7 53.35 -44.75 -42.71
CA LEU A 7 52.57 -44.30 -41.56
C LEU A 7 51.52 -43.30 -42.06
N ARG A 8 50.23 -43.52 -41.75
CA ARG A 8 49.20 -42.47 -41.83
C ARG A 8 48.45 -42.34 -40.52
N SER A 9 48.83 -41.28 -39.81
CA SER A 9 48.04 -40.58 -38.80
C SER A 9 46.78 -39.98 -39.44
N ARG A 10 45.61 -40.23 -38.84
CA ARG A 10 44.37 -39.48 -39.10
C ARG A 10 43.87 -38.89 -37.79
N ARG A 11 44.17 -37.60 -37.56
CA ARG A 11 43.35 -36.71 -36.73
C ARG A 11 42.38 -35.95 -37.65
N SER A 12 41.22 -35.62 -37.09
CA SER A 12 40.43 -34.39 -37.34
C SER A 12 38.96 -34.68 -37.64
N GLY A 13 38.07 -34.19 -36.76
CA GLY A 13 36.65 -34.13 -37.06
C GLY A 13 35.70 -34.00 -35.87
N SER A 14 35.97 -33.14 -34.87
CA SER A 14 34.99 -32.88 -33.81
C SER A 14 35.16 -31.49 -33.19
N ALA A 15 34.87 -30.44 -33.97
CA ALA A 15 34.86 -29.06 -33.44
C ALA A 15 33.73 -28.20 -34.01
N ARG A 16 33.14 -28.55 -35.16
CA ARG A 16 32.12 -27.73 -35.83
C ARG A 16 30.70 -27.87 -35.25
N THR A 17 30.39 -28.99 -34.60
CA THR A 17 29.06 -29.27 -34.03
C THR A 17 28.84 -28.67 -32.63
N ALA A 18 29.92 -28.41 -31.88
CA ALA A 18 29.84 -27.81 -30.54
C ALA A 18 29.46 -26.32 -30.60
N GLY A 19 30.02 -25.55 -31.53
CA GLY A 19 29.73 -24.13 -31.68
C GLY A 19 28.27 -23.84 -32.06
N PHE A 20 27.69 -24.66 -32.94
CA PHE A 20 26.30 -24.50 -33.38
C PHE A 20 25.29 -24.71 -32.25
N ARG A 21 25.53 -25.70 -31.37
CA ARG A 21 24.67 -25.98 -30.21
C ARG A 21 24.66 -24.85 -29.19
N VAL A 22 25.81 -24.20 -28.97
CA VAL A 22 25.92 -23.05 -28.07
C VAL A 22 25.14 -21.85 -28.62
N VAL A 23 25.25 -21.57 -29.91
CA VAL A 23 24.53 -20.46 -30.55
C VAL A 23 23.02 -20.65 -30.49
N VAL A 24 22.52 -21.85 -30.77
CA VAL A 24 21.08 -22.17 -30.69
C VAL A 24 20.57 -22.04 -29.25
N LEU A 25 21.34 -22.47 -28.25
CA LEU A 25 20.95 -22.41 -26.85
C LEU A 25 20.93 -20.95 -26.33
N VAL A 26 21.89 -20.13 -26.73
CA VAL A 26 21.91 -18.69 -26.41
C VAL A 26 20.75 -17.96 -27.10
N ALA A 27 20.45 -18.29 -28.36
CA ALA A 27 19.32 -17.70 -29.08
C ALA A 27 17.98 -18.03 -28.41
N LEU A 28 17.78 -19.30 -28.00
CA LEU A 28 16.59 -19.72 -27.25
C LEU A 28 16.50 -19.03 -25.88
N LEU A 29 17.62 -18.83 -25.18
CA LEU A 29 17.64 -18.13 -23.90
C LEU A 29 17.23 -16.65 -24.06
N CYS A 30 17.75 -15.97 -25.08
CA CYS A 30 17.36 -14.61 -25.41
C CYS A 30 15.87 -14.52 -25.80
N LEU A 31 15.38 -15.52 -26.55
CA LEU A 31 13.97 -15.63 -26.92
C LEU A 31 13.04 -15.83 -25.72
N LEU A 32 13.50 -16.51 -24.67
CA LEU A 32 12.73 -16.70 -23.43
C LEU A 32 12.76 -15.46 -22.54
N LEU A 33 13.89 -14.74 -22.51
CA LEU A 33 14.06 -13.53 -21.69
C LEU A 33 13.17 -12.36 -22.15
N GLN A 34 12.80 -12.28 -23.43
CA GLN A 34 11.88 -11.25 -23.94
C GLN A 34 10.39 -11.48 -23.57
N TYR A 35 10.01 -12.69 -23.13
CA TYR A 35 8.65 -12.96 -22.64
C TYR A 35 8.46 -12.62 -21.15
N ALA A 36 9.54 -12.27 -20.44
CA ALA A 36 9.43 -11.70 -19.10
C ALA A 36 8.99 -10.24 -19.22
N ALA A 37 7.67 -10.01 -19.26
CA ALA A 37 7.13 -8.67 -19.17
C ALA A 37 7.70 -7.99 -17.90
N PRO A 38 8.25 -6.77 -17.98
CA PRO A 38 8.61 -6.04 -16.79
C PRO A 38 7.34 -5.83 -15.97
N ALA A 39 7.29 -6.40 -14.76
CA ALA A 39 6.27 -6.03 -13.79
C ALA A 39 6.42 -4.53 -13.56
N MET A 40 5.48 -3.73 -14.07
CA MET A 40 5.52 -2.29 -13.86
C MET A 40 5.51 -2.04 -12.36
N ALA A 41 6.53 -1.35 -11.85
CA ALA A 41 6.55 -0.93 -10.46
C ALA A 41 5.33 -0.03 -10.24
N LYS A 42 4.46 -0.42 -9.31
CA LYS A 42 3.35 0.45 -8.89
C LYS A 42 3.94 1.64 -8.17
N ASP A 43 3.59 2.85 -8.60
CA ASP A 43 4.04 4.06 -7.95
C ASP A 43 3.34 4.16 -6.57
N CYS A 44 4.13 4.02 -5.52
CA CYS A 44 3.64 4.13 -4.16
C CYS A 44 3.76 5.58 -3.68
N VAL A 45 2.63 6.22 -3.39
CA VAL A 45 2.60 7.61 -2.88
C VAL A 45 2.11 7.61 -1.43
N VAL A 46 2.87 8.28 -0.54
CA VAL A 46 2.42 8.52 0.83
C VAL A 46 1.33 9.58 0.80
N LYS A 47 0.15 9.25 1.32
CA LYS A 47 -0.97 10.21 1.37
C LYS A 47 -0.67 11.36 2.33
N GLY A 48 -0.92 12.57 1.86
CA GLY A 48 -0.81 13.79 2.67
C GLY A 48 -1.85 13.86 3.80
N PRO A 49 -1.70 14.83 4.72
CA PRO A 49 -2.45 14.86 6.00
C PRO A 49 -3.98 14.90 5.87
N GLY A 50 -4.51 15.53 4.80
CA GLY A 50 -5.95 15.57 4.53
C GLY A 50 -6.56 14.25 4.04
N ASN A 51 -5.72 13.26 3.74
CA ASN A 51 -6.12 11.97 3.19
C ASN A 51 -5.80 10.79 4.12
N MET A 52 -5.53 11.07 5.41
CA MET A 52 -5.26 10.04 6.40
C MET A 52 -6.55 9.37 6.85
N ILE A 53 -6.51 8.05 6.90
CA ILE A 53 -7.65 7.15 7.13
C ILE A 53 -7.51 6.32 8.41
N ALA A 54 -6.43 6.55 9.17
CA ALA A 54 -6.18 5.85 10.42
C ALA A 54 -5.48 6.79 11.41
N TRP A 55 -5.91 6.75 12.68
CA TRP A 55 -5.35 7.49 13.79
C TRP A 55 -5.13 6.54 14.96
N LYS A 56 -3.97 6.58 15.62
CA LYS A 56 -3.61 5.65 16.68
C LYS A 56 -3.28 6.36 17.99
N HIS A 57 -3.52 5.65 19.09
CA HIS A 57 -3.11 6.01 20.45
C HIS A 57 -2.63 4.75 21.17
N ASP A 58 -2.15 4.88 22.40
CA ASP A 58 -1.55 3.76 23.15
C ASP A 58 -2.53 2.61 23.44
N GLN A 59 -3.83 2.90 23.46
CA GLN A 59 -4.88 1.94 23.78
C GLN A 59 -5.61 1.39 22.55
N GLY A 60 -5.29 1.84 21.34
CA GLY A 60 -6.11 1.49 20.18
C GLY A 60 -5.91 2.37 18.96
N SER A 61 -6.92 2.35 18.09
CA SER A 61 -6.91 3.13 16.87
C SER A 61 -8.31 3.47 16.37
N PHE A 62 -8.44 4.60 15.70
CA PHE A 62 -9.58 4.96 14.87
C PHE A 62 -9.24 4.67 13.42
N GLN A 63 -10.09 3.93 12.72
CA GLN A 63 -9.87 3.56 11.32
C GLN A 63 -11.12 3.86 10.50
N CYS A 64 -10.91 4.48 9.34
CA CYS A 64 -11.97 4.76 8.40
C CYS A 64 -12.29 3.52 7.56
N ILE A 65 -13.56 3.14 7.51
CA ILE A 65 -13.99 1.90 6.83
C ILE A 65 -14.27 2.13 5.35
N ASN A 66 -14.77 3.31 4.98
CA ASN A 66 -15.24 3.62 3.62
C ASN A 66 -14.58 4.87 3.02
N CYS A 67 -13.38 5.23 3.50
CA CYS A 67 -12.66 6.42 3.03
C CYS A 67 -12.21 6.35 1.57
N PHE A 68 -12.08 5.16 1.00
CA PHE A 68 -11.67 4.95 -0.39
C PHE A 68 -12.84 4.99 -1.39
N SER A 69 -14.08 4.83 -0.92
CA SER A 69 -15.28 4.69 -1.76
C SER A 69 -16.08 5.98 -1.88
N ALA A 70 -15.89 6.93 -0.96
CA ALA A 70 -16.52 8.24 -1.05
C ALA A 70 -15.70 9.12 -2.02
N SER A 71 -16.23 9.34 -3.23
CA SER A 71 -15.62 10.29 -4.17
C SER A 71 -15.51 11.67 -3.51
N GLY A 72 -14.47 12.44 -3.86
CA GLY A 72 -14.29 13.79 -3.32
C GLY A 72 -15.52 14.69 -3.53
N ASP A 73 -16.28 14.44 -4.60
CA ASP A 73 -17.54 15.13 -4.90
C ASP A 73 -18.70 14.72 -3.99
N ALA A 74 -18.78 13.45 -3.58
CA ALA A 74 -19.80 12.98 -2.65
C ALA A 74 -19.61 13.60 -1.25
N LEU A 75 -18.35 13.78 -0.83
CA LEU A 75 -18.02 14.46 0.43
C LEU A 75 -18.39 15.95 0.37
N LYS A 76 -18.04 16.64 -0.72
CA LYS A 76 -18.36 18.07 -0.91
C LYS A 76 -19.86 18.33 -0.97
N LYS A 77 -20.64 17.42 -1.55
CA LYS A 77 -22.11 17.52 -1.66
C LYS A 77 -22.85 17.03 -0.41
N GLY A 78 -22.12 16.55 0.62
CA GLY A 78 -22.72 15.97 1.83
C GLY A 78 -23.47 14.66 1.59
N THR A 79 -23.32 14.04 0.42
CA THR A 79 -24.02 12.80 0.03
C THR A 79 -23.22 11.55 0.37
N GLY A 80 -21.91 11.67 0.61
CA GLY A 80 -21.05 10.61 1.12
C GLY A 80 -20.68 10.88 2.58
N ARG A 81 -21.00 9.95 3.48
CA ARG A 81 -20.56 9.99 4.88
C ARG A 81 -19.43 9.00 5.10
N ARG A 82 -18.27 9.48 5.52
CA ARG A 82 -17.18 8.59 5.96
C ARG A 82 -17.48 8.04 7.34
N GLN A 83 -17.27 6.74 7.52
CA GLN A 83 -17.47 6.04 8.78
C GLN A 83 -16.13 5.64 9.37
N TRP A 84 -16.04 5.82 10.67
CA TRP A 84 -14.85 5.57 11.47
C TRP A 84 -15.19 4.63 12.60
N ASN A 85 -14.35 3.63 12.84
CA ASN A 85 -14.45 2.73 13.96
C ASN A 85 -13.27 2.92 14.89
N GLU A 86 -13.54 2.97 16.19
CA GLU A 86 -12.54 2.83 17.24
C GLU A 86 -12.35 1.35 17.57
N TYR A 87 -11.10 0.93 17.60
CA TYR A 87 -10.68 -0.41 17.97
C TYR A 87 -9.74 -0.34 19.17
N ASP A 88 -9.84 -1.31 20.08
CA ASP A 88 -8.84 -1.51 21.11
C ASP A 88 -7.54 -2.14 20.55
N ARG A 89 -6.57 -2.40 21.43
CA ARG A 89 -5.29 -3.06 21.08
C ARG A 89 -5.47 -4.47 20.51
N ASP A 90 -6.52 -5.17 20.92
CA ASP A 90 -6.86 -6.53 20.47
C ASP A 90 -7.70 -6.51 19.17
N ARG A 91 -7.87 -5.33 18.56
CA ARG A 91 -8.67 -5.06 17.37
C ARG A 91 -10.16 -5.35 17.55
N ARG A 92 -10.67 -5.30 18.79
CA ARG A 92 -12.10 -5.38 19.04
C ARG A 92 -12.72 -4.02 18.78
N LEU A 93 -13.85 -4.02 18.08
CA LEU A 93 -14.62 -2.82 17.83
C LEU A 93 -15.19 -2.30 19.14
N LEU A 94 -14.88 -1.04 19.48
CA LEU A 94 -15.40 -0.36 20.66
C LEU A 94 -16.56 0.56 20.28
N ASN A 95 -16.35 1.40 19.27
CA ASN A 95 -17.28 2.48 18.93
C ASN A 95 -17.27 2.74 17.41
N SER A 96 -18.37 3.31 16.92
CA SER A 96 -18.53 3.74 15.53
C SER A 96 -18.95 5.20 15.46
N PHE A 97 -18.41 5.92 14.49
CA PHE A 97 -18.61 7.35 14.33
C PHE A 97 -18.79 7.72 12.86
N THR A 98 -19.42 8.86 12.63
CA THR A 98 -19.52 9.50 11.33
C THR A 98 -18.57 10.69 11.26
N GLU A 99 -17.83 10.82 10.17
CA GLU A 99 -17.03 12.03 9.88
C GLU A 99 -17.96 13.21 9.64
N GLY A 100 -17.89 14.21 10.53
CA GLY A 100 -18.68 15.44 10.43
C GLY A 100 -17.96 16.50 9.61
N SER A 101 -16.70 16.78 9.93
CA SER A 101 -15.89 17.76 9.20
C SER A 101 -14.41 17.35 9.17
N ARG A 102 -13.71 17.85 8.16
CA ARG A 102 -12.27 17.68 8.00
C ARG A 102 -11.66 18.97 7.49
N GLU A 103 -10.64 19.45 8.18
CA GLU A 103 -9.89 20.65 7.81
C GLU A 103 -8.40 20.40 8.00
N GLY A 104 -7.65 20.38 6.89
CA GLY A 104 -6.22 20.05 6.91
C GLY A 104 -5.96 18.68 7.55
N ALA A 105 -5.22 18.68 8.67
CA ALA A 105 -4.88 17.48 9.44
C ALA A 105 -5.79 17.29 10.67
N GLN A 106 -6.94 17.96 10.71
CA GLN A 106 -7.93 17.85 11.78
C GLN A 106 -9.22 17.23 11.26
N LEU A 107 -9.83 16.40 12.09
CA LEU A 107 -11.01 15.61 11.75
C LEU A 107 -11.96 15.61 12.94
N VAL A 108 -13.22 15.98 12.72
CA VAL A 108 -14.28 15.85 13.72
C VAL A 108 -15.13 14.64 13.40
N LEU A 109 -15.21 13.71 14.34
CA LEU A 109 -16.10 12.56 14.32
C LEU A 109 -17.30 12.84 15.22
N HIS A 110 -18.46 12.31 14.86
CA HIS A 110 -19.70 12.44 15.60
C HIS A 110 -20.37 11.08 15.79
N ASP A 111 -20.76 10.81 17.02
CA ASP A 111 -21.70 9.75 17.38
C ASP A 111 -23.05 10.39 17.70
N GLU A 112 -24.00 10.25 16.77
CA GLU A 112 -25.35 10.81 16.89
C GLU A 112 -26.14 10.18 18.04
N ALA A 113 -25.92 8.91 18.37
CA ALA A 113 -26.69 8.21 19.40
C ALA A 113 -26.31 8.67 20.81
N ARG A 114 -25.03 9.04 21.00
CA ARG A 114 -24.51 9.51 22.30
C ARG A 114 -24.38 11.03 22.38
N ASP A 115 -24.59 11.75 21.27
CA ASP A 115 -24.34 13.19 21.15
C ASP A 115 -22.90 13.55 21.58
N VAL A 116 -21.94 12.76 21.07
CA VAL A 116 -20.50 12.89 21.38
C VAL A 116 -19.73 13.24 20.12
N PHE A 117 -18.85 14.21 20.26
CA PHE A 117 -17.93 14.64 19.22
C PHE A 117 -16.49 14.30 19.62
N LEU A 118 -15.73 13.75 18.69
CA LEU A 118 -14.29 13.56 18.83
C LEU A 118 -13.55 14.46 17.85
N LEU A 119 -12.49 15.11 18.32
CA LEU A 119 -11.55 15.87 17.49
C LEU A 119 -10.25 15.08 17.38
N LEU A 120 -9.94 14.58 16.20
CA LEU A 120 -8.66 13.94 15.90
C LEU A 120 -7.72 14.96 15.26
N ARG A 121 -6.61 15.24 15.95
CA ARG A 121 -5.51 16.11 15.52
C ARG A 121 -4.23 15.28 15.33
N PRO A 122 -3.17 15.84 14.72
CA PRO A 122 -1.91 15.12 14.53
C PRO A 122 -1.24 14.61 15.82
N ASP A 123 -1.56 15.22 16.95
CA ASP A 123 -0.91 15.02 18.25
C ASP A 123 -1.85 14.51 19.35
N LEU A 124 -3.18 14.70 19.20
CA LEU A 124 -4.15 14.36 20.25
C LEU A 124 -5.54 14.02 19.71
N CYS A 125 -6.32 13.37 20.56
CA CYS A 125 -7.76 13.20 20.42
C CYS A 125 -8.45 14.00 21.52
N GLY A 126 -9.38 14.87 21.15
CA GLY A 126 -10.30 15.55 22.07
C GLY A 126 -11.69 14.92 22.06
N ILE A 127 -12.44 15.06 23.15
CA ILE A 127 -13.85 14.69 23.27
C ILE A 127 -14.67 15.85 23.80
N ARG A 128 -15.90 15.99 23.31
CA ARG A 128 -16.93 16.82 23.91
C ARG A 128 -18.32 16.21 23.71
N THR A 129 -19.26 16.59 24.55
CA THR A 129 -20.69 16.37 24.29
C THR A 129 -21.28 17.53 23.47
N GLY A 130 -22.48 17.36 22.91
CA GLY A 130 -23.17 18.44 22.19
C GLY A 130 -23.44 19.69 23.03
N LYS A 131 -23.49 19.56 24.36
CA LYS A 131 -23.71 20.67 25.31
C LYS A 131 -22.42 21.42 25.68
N GLU A 132 -21.26 20.84 25.42
CA GLU A 132 -19.96 21.41 25.76
C GLU A 132 -19.41 22.25 24.59
N GLN A 133 -18.90 23.44 24.88
CA GLN A 133 -18.29 24.31 23.88
C GLN A 133 -16.85 23.88 23.52
N ASN A 134 -16.12 23.32 24.48
CA ASN A 134 -14.70 23.03 24.33
C ASN A 134 -14.43 21.52 24.36
N PHE A 135 -13.49 21.08 23.54
CA PHE A 135 -12.97 19.72 23.59
C PHE A 135 -12.03 19.56 24.79
N ARG A 136 -12.20 18.46 25.53
CA ARG A 136 -11.27 18.00 26.55
C ARG A 136 -10.38 16.93 25.96
N GLN A 137 -9.10 16.89 26.32
CA GLN A 137 -8.21 15.85 25.81
C GLN A 137 -8.65 14.47 26.33
N LEU A 138 -8.79 13.52 25.41
CA LEU A 138 -9.10 12.12 25.69
C LEU A 138 -7.85 11.24 25.57
N TYR A 139 -7.13 11.36 24.44
CA TYR A 139 -5.91 10.59 24.18
C TYR A 139 -4.80 11.47 23.62
N GLY A 140 -3.54 11.11 23.90
CA GLY A 140 -2.40 11.48 23.05
C GLY A 140 -2.26 10.46 21.93
N GLY A 141 -1.85 10.88 20.74
CA GLY A 141 -1.72 9.96 19.62
C GLY A 141 -1.33 10.64 18.32
N THR A 142 -1.47 9.93 17.21
CA THR A 142 -1.10 10.48 15.90
C THR A 142 -1.77 9.75 14.75
N PHE A 143 -1.91 10.44 13.63
CA PHE A 143 -2.34 9.78 12.40
C PHE A 143 -1.25 8.86 11.85
N MET A 144 -1.68 7.76 11.25
CA MET A 144 -0.79 6.82 10.58
C MET A 144 -0.65 7.21 9.11
N SER A 145 0.59 7.23 8.62
CA SER A 145 0.85 7.38 7.19
C SER A 145 0.27 6.18 6.44
N VAL A 146 -0.44 6.47 5.35
CA VAL A 146 -0.98 5.45 4.46
C VAL A 146 -0.29 5.56 3.12
N ILE A 147 0.23 4.43 2.67
CA ILE A 147 0.89 4.29 1.37
C ILE A 147 -0.18 3.81 0.39
N ASP A 148 -0.38 4.56 -0.69
CA ASP A 148 -1.22 4.16 -1.80
C ASP A 148 -0.33 3.60 -2.91
N CYS A 149 -0.43 2.30 -3.18
CA CYS A 149 0.31 1.60 -4.24
C CYS A 149 -0.71 1.06 -5.26
N THR A 150 -1.35 1.97 -5.98
CA THR A 150 -2.26 1.67 -7.09
C THR A 150 -1.51 1.56 -8.41
#